data_AF-A0A2A7V0D4-F1
#
_entry.id   AF-A0A2A7V0D4-F1
#
_cell.length_a   1.000
_cell.length_b   1.000
_cell.length_c   1.000
_cell.angle_alpha   90.00
_cell.angle_beta   90.00
_cell.angle_gamma   90.00
#
_symmetry.space_group_name_H-M   'P 1'
#
loop_
_entity.id
_entity.type
_entity.pdbx_description
1 polymer ?
#
loop_
_entity_poly.entity_id
_entity_poly.type
_entity_poly.pdbx_seq_one_letter_code
_entity_poly.pdbx_strand_id
1 'polypeptide(L)'
;MNTNKADHFAHTPTDPDLREQAQPGHGVPSQDPEDAAQVGLTPEEAARETKSSWVGGGVIAGVAAGAATGAAVGGPVGVVVGSAVGAVAGALGGSAAGAAVKPDQAQADADSETRQGPK
;
A
#
# COMPACT_ATOMS: atom_id res chain seq x y z
N MET A 1 15.82 -35.13 7.10
CA MET A 1 15.11 -34.86 5.83
C MET A 1 13.88 -34.08 6.23
N ASN A 2 13.93 -32.74 6.17
CA ASN A 2 12.88 -31.90 6.77
C ASN A 2 12.44 -30.88 5.72
N THR A 3 11.60 -31.35 4.80
CA THR A 3 10.87 -30.55 3.78
C THR A 3 9.44 -30.43 4.28
N ASN A 4 9.04 -29.32 4.92
CA ASN A 4 7.64 -29.15 5.37
C ASN A 4 7.31 -27.68 5.74
N LYS A 5 7.65 -26.72 4.88
CA LYS A 5 7.06 -25.37 5.01
C LYS A 5 6.73 -24.72 3.66
N ALA A 6 7.53 -24.98 2.63
CA ALA A 6 7.24 -24.56 1.27
C ALA A 6 6.10 -25.38 0.62
N ASP A 7 5.95 -26.65 1.01
CA ASP A 7 5.03 -27.57 0.33
C ASP A 7 3.54 -27.37 0.67
N HIS A 8 3.22 -26.54 1.67
CA HIS A 8 1.83 -26.30 2.10
C HIS A 8 1.10 -25.19 1.33
N PHE A 9 1.84 -24.32 0.62
CA PHE A 9 1.29 -23.13 -0.03
C PHE A 9 1.10 -23.27 -1.55
N ALA A 10 1.83 -24.20 -2.17
CA ALA A 10 1.92 -24.36 -3.63
C ALA A 10 1.12 -25.57 -4.16
N HIS A 11 0.06 -26.00 -3.45
CA HIS A 11 -0.76 -27.12 -3.90
C HIS A 11 -2.13 -26.63 -4.37
N THR A 12 -2.52 -27.05 -5.58
CA THR A 12 -3.86 -26.79 -6.11
C THR A 12 -4.90 -27.19 -5.06
N PRO A 13 -5.82 -26.29 -4.66
CA PRO A 13 -6.77 -26.60 -3.61
C PRO A 13 -7.54 -27.87 -3.97
N THR A 14 -7.79 -28.75 -3.01
CA THR A 14 -8.57 -29.97 -3.29
C THR A 14 -10.06 -29.68 -3.25
N ASP A 15 -10.45 -28.77 -2.36
CA ASP A 15 -11.81 -28.22 -2.24
C ASP A 15 -12.24 -27.52 -3.54
N PRO A 16 -13.40 -27.90 -4.14
CA PRO A 16 -13.92 -27.25 -5.33
C PRO A 16 -14.09 -25.74 -5.19
N ASP A 17 -14.57 -25.25 -4.06
CA ASP A 17 -14.88 -23.83 -3.88
C ASP A 17 -13.59 -23.00 -3.86
N LEU A 18 -12.53 -23.55 -3.27
CA LEU A 18 -11.21 -22.91 -3.23
C LEU A 18 -10.49 -22.98 -4.58
N ARG A 19 -10.73 -24.03 -5.38
CA ARG A 19 -10.20 -24.13 -6.75
C ARG A 19 -10.79 -23.08 -7.67
N GLU A 20 -12.06 -22.73 -7.48
CA GLU A 20 -12.71 -21.66 -8.25
C GLU A 20 -12.12 -20.28 -7.92
N GLN A 21 -11.60 -20.08 -6.72
CA GLN A 21 -10.97 -18.82 -6.29
C GLN A 21 -9.49 -18.70 -6.69
N ALA A 22 -8.85 -19.81 -7.04
CA ALA A 22 -7.44 -19.83 -7.41
C ALA A 22 -7.21 -19.38 -8.86
N GLN A 23 -6.13 -18.64 -9.10
CA GLN A 23 -5.63 -18.44 -10.45
C GLN A 23 -5.25 -19.80 -11.07
N PRO A 24 -5.46 -20.02 -12.38
CA PRO A 24 -5.12 -21.28 -13.02
C PRO A 24 -3.65 -21.66 -12.80
N GLY A 25 -3.41 -22.82 -12.18
CA GLY A 25 -2.06 -23.33 -11.91
C GLY A 25 -1.45 -22.89 -10.57
N HIS A 26 -2.16 -22.08 -9.77
CA HIS A 26 -1.69 -21.57 -8.48
C HIS A 26 -2.55 -22.06 -7.30
N GLY A 27 -2.07 -21.82 -6.09
CA GLY A 27 -2.84 -21.99 -4.85
C GLY A 27 -3.89 -20.90 -4.65
N VAL A 28 -4.53 -20.88 -3.48
CA VAL A 28 -5.41 -19.77 -3.09
C VAL A 28 -4.57 -18.49 -2.98
N PRO A 29 -4.98 -17.35 -3.57
CA PRO A 29 -4.21 -16.10 -3.54
C PRO A 29 -3.72 -15.72 -2.14
N SER A 30 -4.57 -15.79 -1.11
CA SER A 30 -4.18 -15.44 0.27
C SER A 30 -3.12 -16.35 0.93
N GLN A 31 -2.84 -17.50 0.33
CA GLN A 31 -1.93 -18.53 0.87
C GLN A 31 -0.72 -18.78 -0.04
N ASP A 32 -0.83 -18.51 -1.33
CA ASP A 32 0.26 -18.70 -2.28
C ASP A 32 1.10 -17.41 -2.38
N PRO A 33 2.37 -17.42 -1.94
CA PRO A 33 3.21 -16.22 -1.95
C PRO A 33 3.69 -15.84 -3.35
N GLU A 34 3.46 -16.65 -4.39
CA GLU A 34 3.80 -16.27 -5.75
C GLU A 34 2.93 -15.10 -6.23
N ASP A 35 3.56 -14.08 -6.80
CA ASP A 35 2.84 -12.88 -7.31
C ASP A 35 1.79 -13.24 -8.37
N ALA A 36 2.06 -14.27 -9.18
CA ALA A 36 1.15 -14.75 -10.21
C ALA A 36 -0.10 -15.45 -9.63
N ALA A 37 -0.04 -15.89 -8.37
CA ALA A 37 -1.20 -16.41 -7.65
C ALA A 37 -2.14 -15.31 -7.16
N GLN A 38 -1.65 -14.06 -7.10
CA GLN A 38 -2.45 -12.91 -6.67
C GLN A 38 -3.34 -12.39 -7.79
N VAL A 39 -4.50 -11.85 -7.42
CA VAL A 39 -5.31 -11.07 -8.36
C VAL A 39 -4.78 -9.64 -8.34
N GLY A 40 -4.04 -9.27 -9.39
CA GLY A 40 -3.50 -7.92 -9.54
C GLY A 40 -4.60 -6.87 -9.73
N LEU A 41 -4.35 -5.66 -9.24
CA LEU A 41 -5.20 -4.50 -9.53
C LEU A 41 -5.04 -4.09 -10.99
N THR A 42 -6.12 -3.61 -11.61
CA THR A 42 -6.00 -2.92 -12.89
C THR A 42 -5.17 -1.64 -12.72
N PRO A 43 -4.52 -1.13 -13.78
CA PRO A 43 -3.75 0.12 -13.69
C PRO A 43 -4.59 1.31 -13.17
N GLU A 44 -5.89 1.34 -13.48
CA GLU A 44 -6.80 2.37 -12.99
C GLU A 44 -7.08 2.23 -11.49
N GLU A 45 -7.33 1.01 -11.01
CA GLU A 45 -7.53 0.73 -9.58
C GLU A 45 -6.26 1.01 -8.78
N ALA A 46 -5.09 0.56 -9.26
CA ALA A 46 -3.80 0.84 -8.64
C ALA A 46 -3.53 2.35 -8.53
N ALA A 47 -3.83 3.12 -9.59
CA ALA A 47 -3.70 4.57 -9.57
C ALA A 47 -4.68 5.22 -8.57
N ARG A 48 -5.91 4.73 -8.48
CA ARG A 48 -6.92 5.20 -7.53
C ARG A 48 -6.51 4.91 -6.09
N GLU A 49 -6.06 3.70 -5.79
CA GLU A 49 -5.63 3.31 -4.45
C GLU A 49 -4.37 4.07 -4.03
N THR A 50 -3.40 4.21 -4.95
CA THR A 50 -2.20 5.03 -4.73
C THR A 50 -2.57 6.47 -4.41
N LYS A 51 -3.45 7.08 -5.21
CA LYS A 51 -3.93 8.44 -4.96
C LYS A 51 -4.61 8.56 -3.60
N SER A 52 -5.44 7.58 -3.23
CA SER A 52 -6.11 7.55 -1.93
C SER A 52 -5.10 7.49 -0.78
N SER A 53 -4.10 6.62 -0.87
CA SER A 53 -3.03 6.49 0.12
C SER A 53 -2.23 7.78 0.28
N TRP A 54 -1.92 8.47 -0.82
CA TRP A 54 -1.24 9.77 -0.79
C TRP A 54 -2.10 10.87 -0.15
N VAL A 55 -3.39 10.93 -0.45
CA VAL A 55 -4.32 11.86 0.20
C VAL A 55 -4.41 11.57 1.69
N GLY A 56 -4.61 10.31 2.07
CA GLY A 56 -4.71 9.88 3.47
C GLY A 56 -3.44 10.16 4.25
N GLY A 57 -2.28 9.77 3.72
CA GLY A 57 -0.98 10.07 4.32
C GLY A 57 -0.72 11.57 4.43
N GLY A 58 -1.09 12.33 3.40
CA GLY A 58 -1.05 13.78 3.39
C GLY A 58 -1.89 14.41 4.49
N VAL A 59 -3.13 13.94 4.70
CA VAL A 59 -4.00 14.40 5.80
C VAL A 59 -3.30 14.23 7.15
N ILE A 60 -2.77 13.04 7.44
CA ILE A 60 -2.14 12.76 8.74
C ILE A 60 -0.90 13.61 8.94
N ALA A 61 -0.03 13.72 7.93
CA ALA A 61 1.15 14.56 7.98
C ALA A 61 0.79 16.04 8.17
N GLY A 62 -0.23 16.51 7.44
CA GLY A 62 -0.74 17.87 7.53
C GLY A 62 -1.36 18.18 8.89
N VAL A 63 -2.17 17.28 9.46
CA VAL A 63 -2.69 17.38 10.82
C VAL A 63 -1.54 17.56 11.80
N ALA A 64 -0.52 16.69 11.75
CA ALA A 64 0.61 16.75 12.68
C ALA A 64 1.37 18.09 12.56
N ALA A 65 1.69 18.51 11.35
CA ALA A 65 2.39 19.77 11.10
C ALA A 65 1.57 21.01 11.51
N GLY A 66 0.28 21.00 11.19
CA GLY A 66 -0.66 22.06 11.54
C GLY A 66 -0.92 22.14 13.04
N ALA A 67 -1.06 20.99 13.71
CA ALA A 67 -1.17 20.89 15.17
C ALA A 67 0.06 21.47 15.87
N ALA A 68 1.27 21.08 15.44
CA ALA A 68 2.51 21.57 16.01
C ALA A 68 2.68 23.08 15.85
N THR A 69 2.44 23.60 14.63
CA THR A 69 2.49 25.04 14.34
C THR A 69 1.42 25.80 15.14
N GLY A 70 0.20 25.26 15.17
CA GLY A 70 -0.91 25.80 15.93
C GLY A 70 -0.65 25.83 17.43
N ALA A 71 -0.04 24.78 17.99
CA ALA A 71 0.38 24.75 19.38
C ALA A 71 1.37 25.87 19.70
N ALA A 72 2.37 26.07 18.84
CA ALA A 72 3.42 27.06 19.04
C ALA A 72 2.88 28.50 19.05
N VAL A 73 1.88 28.80 18.23
CA VAL A 73 1.34 30.17 18.07
C VAL A 73 0.11 30.42 18.95
N GLY A 74 -0.77 29.44 19.08
CA GLY A 74 -2.09 29.58 19.70
C GLY A 74 -2.39 28.61 20.84
N GLY A 75 -1.39 27.86 21.32
CA GLY A 75 -1.57 26.90 22.40
C GLY A 75 -2.61 25.81 22.09
N PRO A 76 -3.38 25.34 23.08
CA PRO A 76 -4.33 24.24 22.88
C PRO A 76 -5.41 24.51 21.83
N VAL A 77 -5.92 25.75 21.75
CA VAL A 77 -6.91 26.12 20.72
C VAL A 77 -6.27 26.11 19.32
N GLY A 78 -5.03 26.58 19.24
CA GLY A 78 -4.25 26.52 18.00
C GLY A 78 -4.01 25.09 17.52
N VAL A 79 -3.86 24.10 18.40
CA VAL A 79 -3.79 22.69 18.00
C VAL A 79 -5.04 22.25 17.24
N VAL A 80 -6.23 22.58 17.75
CA VAL A 80 -7.50 22.16 17.12
C VAL A 80 -7.66 22.81 15.75
N VAL A 81 -7.48 24.13 15.67
CA VAL A 81 -7.61 24.89 14.41
C VAL A 81 -6.51 24.49 13.43
N GLY A 82 -5.27 24.41 13.90
CA GLY A 82 -4.11 24.03 13.12
C GLY A 82 -4.21 22.62 12.57
N SER A 83 -4.73 21.66 13.34
CA SER A 83 -4.99 20.29 12.88
C SER A 83 -5.99 20.28 11.72
N ALA A 84 -7.09 21.01 11.83
CA ALA A 84 -8.12 21.04 10.79
C ALA A 84 -7.60 21.69 9.50
N VAL A 85 -6.93 22.84 9.59
CA VAL A 85 -6.32 23.51 8.43
C VAL A 85 -5.21 22.64 7.83
N GLY A 86 -4.37 22.07 8.68
CA GLY A 86 -3.31 21.15 8.31
C GLY A 86 -3.82 19.91 7.59
N ALA A 87 -4.93 19.31 8.04
CA ALA A 87 -5.57 18.18 7.38
C ALA A 87 -5.93 18.50 5.93
N VAL A 88 -6.56 19.66 5.70
CA VAL A 88 -6.99 20.08 4.35
C VAL A 88 -5.78 20.36 3.47
N ALA A 89 -4.82 21.13 3.96
CA ALA A 89 -3.57 21.41 3.24
C ALA A 89 -2.81 20.11 2.92
N GLY A 90 -2.78 19.19 3.88
CA GLY A 90 -2.18 17.87 3.77
C GLY A 90 -2.88 16.98 2.75
N ALA A 91 -4.21 16.94 2.71
CA ALA A 91 -4.97 16.19 1.71
C ALA A 91 -4.67 16.68 0.28
N LEU A 92 -4.69 18.00 0.09
CA LEU A 92 -4.43 18.64 -1.20
C LEU A 92 -2.97 18.43 -1.63
N GLY A 93 -2.02 18.65 -0.71
CA GLY A 93 -0.61 18.43 -0.93
C GLY A 93 -0.28 16.96 -1.22
N GLY A 94 -0.91 16.04 -0.48
CA GLY A 94 -0.83 14.60 -0.71
C GLY A 94 -1.35 14.21 -2.08
N SER A 95 -2.53 14.70 -2.48
CA SER A 95 -3.06 14.47 -3.84
C SER A 95 -2.11 14.97 -4.93
N ALA A 96 -1.49 16.13 -4.74
CA ALA A 96 -0.57 16.71 -5.71
C ALA A 96 0.76 15.94 -5.77
N ALA A 97 1.30 15.55 -4.61
CA ALA A 97 2.51 14.73 -4.52
C ALA A 97 2.29 13.35 -5.16
N GLY A 98 1.15 12.71 -4.89
CA GLY A 98 0.79 11.43 -5.51
C GLY A 98 0.63 11.52 -7.03
N ALA A 99 0.17 12.65 -7.56
CA ALA A 99 0.09 12.88 -9.01
C ALA A 99 1.46 13.14 -9.67
N ALA A 100 2.47 13.53 -8.89
CA ALA A 100 3.83 13.78 -9.38
C ALA A 100 4.69 12.50 -9.45
N VAL A 101 4.28 11.42 -8.77
CA VAL A 101 4.97 10.12 -8.82
C VAL A 101 4.59 9.39 -10.12
N LYS A 102 5.59 8.99 -10.89
CA LYS A 102 5.37 8.16 -12.09
C LYS A 102 5.19 6.69 -11.68
N PRO A 103 4.18 5.99 -12.21
CA PRO A 103 3.83 4.62 -11.80
C PRO A 103 4.93 3.58 -12.06
N ASP A 104 5.87 3.81 -12.99
CA ASP A 104 6.93 2.84 -13.33
C ASP A 104 8.01 2.65 -12.24
N GLN A 105 8.08 3.50 -11.22
CA GLN A 105 9.11 3.40 -10.18
C GLN A 105 8.72 2.47 -9.03
N ALA A 106 7.42 2.27 -8.78
CA ALA A 106 6.96 1.38 -7.72
C ALA A 106 7.17 -0.11 -8.05
N GLN A 107 7.16 -0.46 -9.35
CA GLN A 107 7.39 -1.82 -9.83
C GLN A 107 8.90 -2.16 -9.90
N ALA A 108 9.76 -1.16 -10.14
CA ALA A 108 11.20 -1.35 -10.34
C ALA A 108 11.96 -1.64 -9.02
N ASP A 109 11.50 -1.09 -7.91
CA ASP A 109 12.10 -1.33 -6.59
C ASP A 109 11.74 -2.74 -6.06
N ALA A 110 10.56 -3.26 -6.40
CA ALA A 110 10.16 -4.63 -6.07
C ALA A 110 10.95 -5.70 -6.87
N ASP A 111 11.28 -5.43 -8.15
CA ASP A 111 12.05 -6.33 -9.03
C ASP A 111 13.58 -6.27 -8.76
N SER A 112 14.07 -5.24 -8.05
CA SER A 112 15.48 -5.11 -7.70
C SER A 112 15.84 -5.68 -6.32
N GLU A 113 14.86 -5.87 -5.43
CA GLU A 113 15.05 -6.59 -4.16
C GLU A 113 14.96 -8.12 -4.32
N THR A 114 14.23 -8.64 -5.32
CA THR A 114 14.15 -10.08 -5.64
C THR A 114 15.33 -10.62 -6.46
N ARG A 115 16.13 -9.77 -7.12
CA ARG A 115 17.32 -10.20 -7.91
C ARG A 115 18.66 -10.15 -7.18
N GLN A 116 18.71 -9.76 -5.92
CA GLN A 116 19.93 -9.87 -5.11
C GLN A 116 19.81 -11.04 -4.13
N GLY A 117 19.95 -12.25 -4.66
CA GLY A 117 20.27 -13.43 -3.84
C GLY A 117 21.59 -13.21 -3.09
N PRO A 118 21.76 -13.84 -1.91
CA PRO A 118 22.94 -13.64 -1.07
C PRO A 118 24.21 -14.06 -1.82
N LYS A 119 25.27 -13.25 -1.72
CA LYS A 119 26.62 -13.62 -2.16
C LYS A 119 27.22 -14.74 -1.31
#